data_AF-A2S8B7-F1
#
_entry.id   AF-A2S8B7-F1
#
_cell.length_a   1.000
_cell.length_b   1.000
_cell.length_c   1.000
_cell.angle_alpha   90.00
_cell.angle_beta   90.00
_cell.angle_gamma   90.00
#
_symmetry.space_group_name_H-M   'P 1'
#
loop_
_entity.id
_entity.type
_entity.pdbx_description
1 polymer ?
#
loop_
_entity_poly.entity_id
_entity_poly.type
_entity_poly.pdbx_seq_one_letter_code
_entity_poly.pdbx_strand_id
1 'polypeptide(L)'
;MSSSDLIQPRQVLVSIASATATYTALSPHVPGFLHVVAQGEAPLHVGNIHLAHDPGFVGGVLLEVVGIAGRPSPTVKQYRTPAYSFESCYHREIFIRGANGIIPVKVGLFRREAAQAAEAALDAD
;
A
#
# COMPACT_ATOMS: atom_id res chain seq x y z
N MET A 1 36.38 -12.45 21.62
CA MET A 1 35.48 -12.59 20.47
C MET A 1 34.12 -12.09 20.91
N SER A 2 33.77 -10.85 20.56
CA SER A 2 32.50 -10.24 20.97
C SER A 2 31.48 -10.48 19.87
N SER A 3 30.45 -11.27 20.18
CA SER A 3 29.32 -11.51 19.28
C SER A 3 28.63 -10.18 19.02
N SER A 4 28.81 -9.64 17.83
CA SER A 4 27.90 -8.63 17.30
C SER A 4 26.60 -9.37 16.98
N ASP A 5 25.68 -9.39 17.94
CA ASP A 5 24.28 -9.75 17.67
C ASP A 5 23.75 -8.73 16.67
N LEU A 6 23.91 -9.05 15.39
CA LEU A 6 23.21 -8.41 14.29
C LEU A 6 21.72 -8.64 14.55
N ILE A 7 21.08 -7.71 15.25
CA ILE A 7 19.63 -7.66 15.40
C ILE A 7 19.09 -7.55 13.97
N GLN A 8 18.74 -8.68 13.38
CA GLN A 8 18.14 -8.69 12.05
C GLN A 8 16.84 -7.89 12.14
N PRO A 9 16.61 -6.92 11.22
CA PRO A 9 15.38 -6.17 11.20
C PRO A 9 14.22 -7.15 11.00
N ARG A 10 13.42 -7.35 12.06
CA ARG A 10 12.30 -8.28 12.04
C ARG A 10 11.13 -7.62 11.30
N GLN A 11 10.84 -8.12 10.10
CA GLN A 11 9.64 -7.71 9.38
C GLN A 11 8.39 -8.18 10.13
N VAL A 12 7.40 -7.30 10.25
CA VAL A 12 6.12 -7.55 10.90
C VAL A 12 5.00 -6.97 10.05
N LEU A 13 3.84 -7.63 10.08
CA LEU A 13 2.62 -7.07 9.50
C LEU A 13 2.12 -5.92 10.35
N VAL A 14 1.51 -4.93 9.71
CA VAL A 14 0.92 -3.75 10.35
C VAL A 14 -0.58 -3.72 10.12
N SER A 15 -1.35 -3.30 11.12
CA SER A 15 -2.81 -3.20 11.04
C SER A 15 -3.25 -2.11 10.08
N ILE A 16 -4.24 -2.42 9.24
CA ILE A 16 -4.73 -1.52 8.20
C ILE A 16 -6.09 -0.95 8.60
N ALA A 17 -6.26 0.37 8.53
CA ALA A 17 -7.56 1.02 8.72
C ALA A 17 -8.28 1.24 7.38
N SER A 18 -7.54 1.65 6.35
CA SER A 18 -8.09 1.86 5.01
C SER A 18 -7.02 1.69 3.93
N ALA A 19 -7.46 1.47 2.69
CA ALA A 19 -6.58 1.46 1.55
C ALA A 19 -7.31 1.92 0.28
N THR A 20 -6.54 2.43 -0.67
CA THR A 20 -7.03 2.90 -1.96
C THR A 20 -6.20 2.27 -3.06
N ALA A 21 -6.88 1.74 -4.07
CA ALA A 21 -6.27 1.18 -5.26
C ALA A 21 -6.83 1.87 -6.51
N THR A 22 -5.94 2.34 -7.36
CA THR A 22 -6.28 3.03 -8.60
C THR A 22 -5.52 2.42 -9.75
N TYR A 23 -6.21 2.09 -10.83
CA TYR A 23 -5.61 1.58 -12.05
C TYR A 23 -5.54 2.65 -13.12
N THR A 24 -4.35 2.85 -13.68
CA THR A 24 -4.11 3.74 -14.81
C THR A 24 -3.85 2.89 -16.06
N ALA A 25 -4.78 2.93 -17.02
CA ALA A 25 -4.59 2.28 -18.31
C ALA A 25 -3.68 3.13 -19.20
N LEU A 26 -2.63 2.54 -19.78
CA LEU A 26 -1.76 3.21 -20.74
C LEU A 26 -2.33 3.12 -22.16
N SER A 27 -2.76 1.92 -22.56
CA SER A 27 -3.47 1.68 -23.82
C SER A 27 -4.36 0.43 -23.70
N PRO A 28 -5.28 0.19 -24.64
CA PRO A 28 -6.11 -1.03 -24.65
C PRO A 28 -5.32 -2.34 -24.78
N HIS A 29 -4.07 -2.27 -25.26
CA HIS A 29 -3.26 -3.44 -25.63
C HIS A 29 -1.98 -3.57 -24.80
N VAL A 30 -1.75 -2.66 -23.86
CA VAL A 30 -0.56 -2.66 -22.99
C VAL A 30 -1.04 -2.68 -21.53
N PRO A 31 -0.45 -3.53 -20.67
CA PRO A 31 -0.74 -3.49 -19.24
C PRO A 31 -0.59 -2.08 -18.67
N GLY A 32 -1.47 -1.75 -17.74
CA GLY A 32 -1.43 -0.47 -17.04
C GLY A 32 -0.60 -0.55 -15.78
N PHE A 33 -0.76 0.47 -14.94
CA PHE A 33 -0.17 0.50 -13.61
C PHE A 33 -1.25 0.49 -12.55
N LEU A 34 -1.06 -0.35 -11.54
CA LEU A 34 -1.86 -0.32 -10.33
C LEU A 34 -1.11 0.51 -9.29
N HIS A 35 -1.76 1.54 -8.77
CA HIS A 35 -1.26 2.40 -7.71
C HIS A 35 -2.03 2.11 -6.43
N VAL A 36 -1.32 1.70 -5.37
CA VAL A 36 -1.93 1.35 -4.10
C VAL A 36 -1.30 2.13 -2.96
N VAL A 37 -2.15 2.62 -2.06
CA VAL A 37 -1.75 3.25 -0.81
C VAL A 37 -2.58 2.64 0.32
N ALA A 38 -1.92 2.27 1.42
CA ALA A 38 -2.57 1.83 2.64
C ALA A 38 -2.34 2.81 3.78
N GLN A 39 -3.30 2.89 4.69
CA GLN A 39 -3.28 3.77 5.85
C GLN A 39 -3.79 3.01 7.08
N GLY A 40 -3.27 3.36 8.24
CA GLY A 40 -3.64 2.70 9.49
C GLY A 40 -3.00 3.36 10.70
N GLU A 41 -3.24 2.76 11.86
CA GLU A 41 -2.55 3.15 13.08
C GLU A 41 -1.14 2.58 13.07
N ALA A 42 -0.16 3.43 13.36
CA ALA A 42 1.24 3.04 13.40
C ALA A 42 1.57 2.44 14.78
N PRO A 43 1.97 1.15 14.87
CA PRO A 43 2.32 0.55 16.15
C PRO A 43 3.56 1.21 16.75
N LEU A 44 3.56 1.35 18.07
CA LEU A 44 4.75 1.77 18.81
C LEU A 44 5.91 0.81 18.49
N HIS A 45 7.06 1.35 18.10
CA HIS A 45 8.27 0.59 17.73
C HIS A 45 8.27 -0.13 16.38
N VAL A 46 7.35 0.24 15.47
CA VAL A 46 7.41 -0.19 14.07
C VAL A 46 7.68 1.02 13.17
N GLY A 47 8.68 0.89 12.30
CA GLY A 47 9.03 1.92 11.33
C GLY A 47 9.21 1.34 9.92
N ASN A 48 9.47 2.20 8.94
CA ASN A 48 9.62 1.81 7.53
C ASN A 48 8.41 1.01 6.99
N ILE A 49 7.20 1.51 7.25
CA ILE A 49 5.97 0.85 6.86
C ILE A 49 5.74 1.04 5.35
N HIS A 50 5.61 -0.05 4.62
CA HIS A 50 5.45 -0.07 3.17
C HIS A 50 4.58 -1.24 2.71
N LEU A 51 4.16 -1.18 1.44
CA LEU A 51 3.48 -2.27 0.77
C LEU A 51 4.52 -3.20 0.13
N ALA A 52 4.30 -4.51 0.25
CA ALA A 52 5.07 -5.55 -0.42
C ALA A 52 4.12 -6.44 -1.22
N HIS A 53 4.51 -6.85 -2.42
CA HIS A 53 3.72 -7.77 -3.24
C HIS A 53 3.94 -9.21 -2.79
N ASP A 54 2.86 -9.99 -2.59
CA ASP A 54 2.92 -11.44 -2.34
C ASP A 54 2.73 -12.20 -3.66
N PRO A 55 3.83 -12.67 -4.30
CA PRO A 55 3.74 -13.37 -5.58
C PRO A 55 3.13 -14.78 -5.44
N GLY A 56 3.00 -15.32 -4.23
CA GLY A 56 2.48 -16.67 -3.97
C GLY A 56 0.95 -16.73 -3.89
N PHE A 57 0.26 -15.59 -3.88
CA PHE A 57 -1.18 -15.56 -3.72
C PHE A 57 -1.92 -16.02 -4.99
N VAL A 58 -2.61 -17.14 -4.87
CA VAL A 58 -3.48 -17.67 -5.94
C VAL A 58 -4.88 -17.09 -5.77
N GLY A 59 -5.28 -16.19 -6.67
CA GLY A 59 -6.61 -15.57 -6.64
C GLY A 59 -6.68 -14.11 -7.07
N GLY A 60 -5.55 -13.51 -7.44
CA GLY A 60 -5.48 -12.13 -7.90
C GLY A 60 -4.22 -11.44 -7.41
N VAL A 61 -4.34 -10.17 -7.07
CA VAL A 61 -3.25 -9.36 -6.52
C VAL A 61 -3.42 -9.27 -5.00
N LEU A 62 -2.37 -9.64 -4.27
CA LEU A 62 -2.27 -9.45 -2.83
C LEU A 62 -1.05 -8.59 -2.49
N LEU A 63 -1.30 -7.53 -1.72
CA LEU A 63 -0.24 -6.74 -1.12
C LEU A 63 -0.25 -6.91 0.40
N GLU A 64 0.91 -6.90 1.02
CA GLU A 64 1.07 -6.93 2.47
C GLU A 64 1.52 -5.57 2.97
N VAL A 65 0.94 -5.08 4.06
CA VAL A 65 1.48 -3.92 4.77
C VAL A 65 2.47 -4.40 5.81
N VAL A 66 3.75 -4.16 5.54
CA VAL A 66 4.87 -4.61 6.35
C VAL A 66 5.62 -3.42 6.94
N GLY A 67 6.19 -3.62 8.12
CA GLY A 67 7.10 -2.69 8.77
C GLY A 67 8.27 -3.42 9.43
N ILE A 68 9.23 -2.66 9.93
CA ILE A 68 10.41 -3.17 10.64
C ILE A 68 10.22 -2.90 12.13
N ALA A 69 10.13 -3.97 12.92
CA ALA A 69 10.07 -3.90 14.37
C ALA A 69 11.42 -3.46 14.96
N GLY A 70 11.38 -2.72 16.08
CA GLY A 70 12.57 -2.22 16.77
C GLY A 70 13.05 -0.86 16.25
N ARG A 71 12.38 -0.29 15.23
CA ARG A 71 12.60 1.10 14.82
C ARG A 71 11.52 1.98 15.48
N PRO A 72 11.82 2.69 16.58
CA PRO A 72 10.85 3.56 17.21
C PRO A 72 10.37 4.62 16.22
N SER A 73 9.06 4.69 16.04
CA SER A 73 8.35 5.82 15.42
C SER A 73 7.55 6.54 16.52
N PRO A 74 8.23 7.14 17.52
CA PRO A 74 7.62 7.48 18.81
C PRO A 74 6.54 8.58 18.71
N THR A 75 6.41 9.23 17.56
CA THR A 75 5.54 10.40 17.39
C THR A 75 4.41 10.18 16.38
N VAL A 76 4.45 9.09 15.61
CA VAL A 76 3.50 8.86 14.52
C VAL A 76 2.42 7.91 15.01
N LYS A 77 1.19 8.42 15.19
CA LYS A 77 0.03 7.60 15.57
C LYS A 77 -0.66 6.95 14.36
N GLN A 78 -0.52 7.56 13.18
CA GLN A 78 -1.12 7.10 11.93
C GLN A 78 -0.07 7.07 10.83
N TYR A 79 -0.06 6.02 10.03
CA TYR A 79 0.81 5.93 8.86
C TYR A 79 -0.01 6.03 7.58
N ARG A 80 0.66 6.51 6.53
CA ARG A 80 0.28 6.34 5.13
C ARG A 80 1.49 5.75 4.43
N THR A 81 1.32 4.60 3.77
CA THR A 81 2.42 3.98 3.04
C THR A 81 2.83 4.89 1.87
N PRO A 82 4.10 4.83 1.44
CA PRO A 82 4.45 5.28 0.10
C PRO A 82 3.52 4.63 -0.94
N ALA A 83 3.25 5.35 -2.02
CA ALA A 83 2.47 4.80 -3.12
C ALA A 83 3.26 3.65 -3.77
N TYR A 84 2.68 2.45 -3.75
CA TYR A 84 3.25 1.29 -4.39
C TYR A 84 2.64 1.14 -5.77
N SER A 85 3.49 1.19 -6.79
CA SER A 85 3.07 1.18 -8.19
C SER A 85 3.79 0.05 -8.92
N PHE A 86 3.04 -0.77 -9.63
CA PHE A 86 3.60 -1.88 -10.41
C PHE A 86 2.73 -2.17 -11.63
N GLU A 87 3.35 -2.75 -12.65
CA GLU A 87 2.69 -3.14 -13.88
C GLU A 87 1.70 -4.27 -13.60
N SER A 88 0.47 -4.11 -14.07
CA SER A 88 -0.59 -5.09 -13.83
C SER A 88 -1.70 -4.96 -14.86
N CYS A 89 -2.57 -5.97 -14.94
CA CYS A 89 -3.83 -5.87 -15.65
C CYS A 89 -4.87 -5.17 -14.77
N TYR A 90 -6.00 -4.75 -15.36
CA TYR A 90 -7.10 -4.27 -14.54
C TYR A 90 -7.70 -5.43 -13.72
N HIS A 91 -7.67 -5.28 -12.41
CA HIS A 91 -8.40 -6.12 -11.47
C HIS A 91 -9.56 -5.31 -10.90
N ARG A 92 -10.78 -5.86 -10.86
CA ARG A 92 -11.93 -5.15 -10.24
C ARG A 92 -11.73 -4.94 -8.74
N GLU A 93 -11.01 -5.88 -8.12
CA GLU A 93 -10.72 -5.93 -6.70
C GLU A 93 -9.32 -6.51 -6.50
N ILE A 94 -8.60 -5.98 -5.52
CA ILE A 94 -7.34 -6.54 -5.01
C ILE A 94 -7.48 -6.81 -3.52
N PHE A 95 -6.51 -7.51 -2.95
CA PHE A 95 -6.48 -7.81 -1.54
C PHE A 95 -5.30 -7.13 -0.87
N ILE A 96 -5.50 -6.67 0.36
CA ILE A 96 -4.41 -6.18 1.20
C ILE A 96 -4.41 -6.93 2.54
N ARG A 97 -3.29 -7.56 2.87
CA ARG A 97 -3.06 -8.25 4.14
C ARG A 97 -2.35 -7.32 5.12
N GLY A 98 -2.95 -7.16 6.29
CA GLY A 98 -2.36 -6.52 7.46
C GLY A 98 -2.37 -7.45 8.66
N ALA A 99 -1.94 -6.92 9.80
CA ALA A 99 -1.99 -7.66 11.07
C ALA A 99 -3.43 -7.99 11.51
N ASN A 100 -4.41 -7.23 11.03
CA ASN A 100 -5.85 -7.42 11.29
C ASN A 100 -6.55 -8.31 10.25
N GLY A 101 -5.81 -8.96 9.34
CA GLY A 101 -6.35 -9.87 8.33
C GLY A 101 -6.27 -9.32 6.90
N ILE A 102 -7.03 -9.93 6.00
CA ILE A 102 -7.07 -9.57 4.58
C ILE A 102 -8.33 -8.75 4.31
N ILE A 103 -8.15 -7.57 3.72
CA ILE A 103 -9.25 -6.70 3.28
C ILE A 103 -9.34 -6.65 1.76
N PRO A 104 -10.54 -6.83 1.16
CA PRO A 104 -10.76 -6.56 -0.25
C PRO A 104 -10.81 -5.05 -0.51
N VAL A 105 -10.19 -4.61 -1.60
CA VAL A 105 -10.11 -3.21 -2.02
C VAL A 105 -10.57 -3.09 -3.47
N LYS A 106 -11.66 -2.37 -3.70
CA LYS A 106 -12.16 -2.07 -5.04
C LYS A 106 -11.18 -1.16 -5.77
N VAL A 107 -10.88 -1.51 -7.02
CA VAL A 107 -9.95 -0.73 -7.84
C VAL A 107 -10.72 0.30 -8.64
N GLY A 108 -10.44 1.58 -8.37
CA GLY A 108 -10.90 2.69 -9.18
C GLY A 108 -10.16 2.75 -10.51
N LEU A 109 -10.84 3.15 -11.58
CA LEU A 109 -10.19 3.50 -12.84
C LEU A 109 -9.79 4.97 -12.80
N PHE A 110 -8.51 5.26 -13.01
CA PHE A 110 -8.07 6.62 -13.24
C PHE A 110 -8.59 7.09 -14.60
N ARG A 111 -9.62 7.93 -14.59
CA ARG A 111 -10.13 8.61 -15.79
C ARG A 111 -9.64 10.05 -15.77
N ARG A 112 -9.04 10.48 -16.87
CA ARG A 112 -8.48 11.84 -17.03
C ARG A 112 -9.51 12.95 -16.77
N GLU A 113 -10.80 12.69 -17.01
CA GLU A 113 -11.91 13.61 -16.71
C GLU A 113 -12.11 13.86 -15.21
N ALA A 114 -11.85 12.87 -14.35
CA ALA A 114 -11.98 13.02 -12.90
C ALA A 114 -10.83 13.85 -12.29
N ALA A 115 -9.65 13.85 -12.93
CA ALA A 115 -8.52 14.69 -12.53
C ALA A 115 -8.80 16.17 -12.82
N GLN A 116 -9.39 16.49 -13.98
CA GLN A 116 -9.79 17.85 -14.33
C GLN A 116 -10.92 18.37 -13.43
N ALA A 117 -11.86 17.52 -13.01
CA ALA A 117 -12.91 17.91 -12.08
C ALA A 117 -12.38 18.19 -10.66
N ALA A 118 -11.34 17.47 -10.21
CA ALA A 118 -10.70 17.71 -8.92
C ALA A 118 -9.82 18.98 -8.95
N GLU A 119 -9.09 19.23 -10.04
CA GLU A 119 -8.33 20.48 -10.25
C GLU A 119 -9.27 21.69 -10.29
N ALA A 120 -10.38 21.61 -11.03
CA ALA A 120 -11.36 22.68 -11.09
C ALA A 120 -12.07 22.95 -9.75
N ALA A 121 -12.18 21.94 -8.88
CA ALA A 121 -12.72 22.11 -7.52
C ALA A 121 -11.69 22.71 -6.54
N LEU A 122 -10.39 22.46 -6.76
CA LEU A 122 -9.30 23.07 -5.99
C LEU A 122 -9.04 24.53 -6.36
N ASP A 123 -9.27 24.90 -7.62
CA ASP A 123 -9.14 26.29 -8.11
C ASP A 123 -10.38 27.16 -7.78
N ALA A 124 -11.42 26.57 -7.19
CA ALA A 124 -12.69 27.24 -6.84
C ALA A 124 -12.81 27.64 -5.36
N ASP A 125 -11.76 27.42 -4.55
CA ASP A 125 -11.60 27.86 -3.15
C ASP A 125 -10.53 28.97 -3.07
#